data_AF-A0A372FWA9-F1
#
_entry.id   AF-A0A372FWA9-F1
#
_cell.length_a   1.000
_cell.length_b   1.000
_cell.length_c   1.000
_cell.angle_alpha   90.00
_cell.angle_beta   90.00
_cell.angle_gamma   90.00
#
_symmetry.space_group_name_H-M   'P 1'
#
loop_
_entity.id
_entity.type
_entity.pdbx_description
1 polymer ?
#
loop_
_entity_poly.entity_id
_entity_poly.type
_entity_poly.pdbx_seq_one_letter_code
_entity_poly.pdbx_strand_id
1 'polypeptide(L)' 'MRRILARLRGDAGMNTAEYAVGTLAAVAFGGVLLKVLTSDSVQSALTAVIDRALK' A
#
# COMPACT_ATOMS: atom_id res chain seq x y z
N MET A 1 35.21 12.74 17.44
CA MET A 1 33.87 13.23 17.86
C MET A 1 32.87 13.43 16.71
N ARG A 2 33.20 14.19 15.64
CA ARG A 2 32.25 14.55 14.56
C ARG A 2 31.52 13.37 13.87
N ARG A 3 32.19 12.23 13.64
CA ARG A 3 31.58 11.03 13.02
C ARG A 3 30.49 10.38 13.86
N ILE A 4 30.60 10.44 15.19
CA ILE A 4 29.60 9.84 16.11
C ILE A 4 28.32 10.69 16.09
N LEU A 5 28.47 12.01 16.17
CA LEU A 5 27.34 12.94 16.11
C LEU A 5 26.59 12.89 14.77
N ALA A 6 27.29 12.63 13.66
CA ALA A 6 26.67 12.45 12.35
C ALA A 6 25.83 11.15 12.26
N ARG A 7 26.31 10.04 12.83
CA ARG A 7 25.56 8.77 12.89
C ARG A 7 24.30 8.88 13.76
N LEU A 8 24.42 9.48 14.95
CA LEU A 8 23.29 9.68 15.86
C LEU A 8 22.19 10.57 15.25
N ARG A 9 22.56 11.53 14.39
CA ARG A 9 21.59 12.34 13.62
C ARG A 9 20.89 11.56 12.50
N GLY A 10 21.57 10.55 11.93
CA GLY A 10 21.00 9.64 10.94
C GLY A 10 20.00 8.65 11.54
N ASP A 11 20.29 8.11 12.73
CA ASP A 11 19.41 7.16 13.43
C ASP A 11 18.06 7.79 13.84
N ALA A 12 18.06 9.08 14.17
CA ALA A 12 16.83 9.81 14.51
C ALA A 12 15.84 9.92 13.33
N GLY A 13 16.34 9.98 12.09
CA GLY A 13 15.52 10.02 10.87
C GLY A 13 15.22 8.64 10.28
N MET A 14 15.98 7.62 10.67
CA MET A 14 15.83 6.25 10.16
C MET A 14 14.46 5.67 10.52
N ASN A 15 14.02 5.81 11.78
CA ASN A 15 12.73 5.29 12.22
C ASN A 15 11.54 5.99 11.53
N THR A 16 11.59 7.32 11.38
CA THR A 16 10.54 8.07 10.65
C THR A 16 10.49 7.73 9.16
N ALA A 17 11.65 7.50 8.53
CA ALA A 17 11.73 7.10 7.12
C ALA A 17 11.14 5.70 6.89
N GLU A 18 11.40 4.75 7.78
CA GLU A 18 10.82 3.40 7.71
C GLU A 18 9.30 3.41 7.75
N TYR A 19 8.70 4.16 8.69
CA TYR A 19 7.25 4.31 8.73
C TYR A 19 6.70 4.98 7.47
N ALA A 20 7.34 6.04 6.98
CA ALA A 20 6.91 6.72 5.76
C ALA A 20 6.94 5.79 4.53
N VAL A 21 8.03 5.03 4.36
CA VAL A 21 8.17 4.06 3.27
C VAL A 21 7.16 2.92 3.42
N GLY A 22 6.95 2.42 4.63
CA GLY A 22 5.95 1.39 4.92
C GLY A 22 4.53 1.83 4.57
N THR A 23 4.16 3.07 4.94
CA THR A 23 2.86 3.65 4.56
C THR A 23 2.73 3.83 3.06
N LEU A 24 3.77 4.35 2.38
CA LEU A 24 3.75 4.50 0.93
C LEU A 24 3.62 3.15 0.20
N ALA A 25 4.31 2.12 0.67
CA ALA A 25 4.21 0.77 0.14
C ALA A 25 2.78 0.22 0.28
N ALA A 26 2.16 0.38 1.46
CA ALA A 26 0.79 -0.04 1.69
C ALA A 26 -0.21 0.70 0.80
N VAL A 27 -0.07 2.02 0.66
CA VAL A 27 -0.92 2.85 -0.21
C VAL A 27 -0.77 2.46 -1.68
N ALA A 28 0.46 2.24 -2.15
CA ALA A 28 0.71 1.81 -3.53
C ALA A 28 0.06 0.44 -3.81
N PHE A 29 0.21 -0.51 -2.88
CA PHE A 29 -0.44 -1.82 -2.98
C PHE A 29 -1.98 -1.71 -3.00
N GLY A 30 -2.55 -0.87 -2.13
CA GLY A 30 -3.98 -0.56 -2.12
C GLY A 30 -4.45 0.06 -3.44
N GLY A 31 -3.65 0.93 -4.05
CA GLY A 31 -3.93 1.51 -5.36
C GLY A 31 -3.96 0.46 -6.50
N VAL A 32 -3.05 -0.51 -6.47
CA VAL A 32 -3.05 -1.64 -7.41
C VAL A 32 -4.30 -2.50 -7.21
N LEU A 33 -4.64 -2.84 -5.96
CA LEU A 33 -5.87 -3.58 -5.63
C LEU A 33 -7.12 -2.85 -6.10
N LEU A 34 -7.21 -1.54 -5.87
CA LEU A 34 -8.32 -0.73 -6.35
C LEU A 34 -8.47 -0.86 -7.86
N LYS A 35 -7.36 -0.74 -8.61
CA LYS A 35 -7.38 -0.86 -10.08
C LYS A 35 -7.85 -2.24 -10.54
N VAL A 36 -7.44 -3.30 -9.85
CA VAL A 36 -7.90 -4.68 -10.13
C VAL A 36 -9.41 -4.79 -9.85
N LEU A 37 -9.86 -4.34 -8.68
CA LEU A 37 -11.27 -4.42 -8.27
C LEU A 37 -12.19 -3.60 -9.18
N THR A 38 -11.72 -2.46 -9.71
CA THR A 38 -12.48 -1.63 -10.63
C THR A 38 -12.40 -2.09 -12.08
N SER A 39 -11.63 -3.14 -12.40
CA SER A 39 -11.52 -3.64 -13.77
C SER A 39 -12.81 -4.32 -14.25
N ASP A 40 -13.09 -4.20 -15.55
CA ASP A 40 -14.31 -4.74 -16.17
C ASP A 40 -14.47 -6.24 -15.94
N SER A 41 -13.37 -7.00 -15.95
CA SER A 41 -13.39 -8.46 -15.73
C SER A 41 -13.82 -8.81 -14.31
N VAL A 42 -13.28 -8.12 -13.30
CA VAL A 42 -13.61 -8.36 -11.89
C VAL A 42 -15.04 -7.93 -11.59
N GLN A 43 -15.45 -6.76 -12.08
CA GLN A 43 -16.83 -6.28 -11.89
C GLN A 43 -17.84 -7.23 -12.55
N SER A 44 -17.59 -7.66 -13.79
CA SER A 44 -18.47 -8.59 -14.49
C SER A 44 -18.60 -9.94 -13.78
N ALA A 45 -17.47 -10.47 -13.27
CA ALA A 45 -17.48 -11.71 -12.51
C ALA A 45 -18.29 -11.58 -11.21
N LEU A 46 -18.14 -10.46 -10.49
CA LEU A 46 -18.90 -10.21 -9.26
C LEU A 46 -20.39 -10.05 -9.54
N THR A 47 -20.76 -9.29 -10.57
CA THR A 47 -22.16 -9.16 -11.01
C THR A 47 -22.77 -10.51 -11.34
N ALA A 48 -22.06 -11.38 -12.08
CA ALA A 48 -22.54 -12.71 -12.42
C ALA A 48 -22.80 -13.59 -11.18
N VAL A 49 -21.95 -13.48 -10.15
CA VAL A 49 -22.16 -14.17 -8.86
C VAL A 49 -23.41 -13.66 -8.16
N ILE A 50 -23.60 -12.33 -8.11
CA ILE A 50 -24.77 -11.70 -7.47
C ILE A 50 -26.05 -12.09 -8.23
N ASP A 51 -26.07 -12.00 -9.55
CA ASP A 51 -27.22 -12.37 -10.38
C ASP A 51 -27.62 -13.84 -10.21
N ARG A 52 -26.65 -14.72 -10.01
CA ARG A 52 -26.91 -16.14 -9.71
C ARG A 52 -27.50 -16.33 -8.31
N ALA A 53 -27.14 -15.49 -7.35
CA ALA A 53 -27.65 -15.56 -5.99
C ALA A 53 -29.07 -14.96 -5.84
N LEU A 54 -29.46 -14.06 -6.75
CA LEU A 54 -30.77 -13.38 -6.73
C LEU A 54 -31.88 -14.10 -7.52
N LYS A 55 -31.55 -15.12 -8.32
CA LYS A 55 -32.52 -15.99 -9.00
C LYS A 55 -32.83 -17.20 -8.14
#